data_AF-A0A2E9HCB7-F1
#
_entry.id   AF-A0A2E9HCB7-F1
#
_cell.length_a   1.000
_cell.length_b   1.000
_cell.length_c   1.000
_cell.angle_alpha   90.00
_cell.angle_beta   90.00
_cell.angle_gamma   90.00
#
_symmetry.space_group_name_H-M   'P 1'
#
loop_
_entity.id
_entity.type
_entity.pdbx_description
1 polymer ?
#
loop_
_entity_poly.entity_id
_entity_poly.type
_entity_poly.pdbx_seq_one_letter_code
_entity_poly.pdbx_strand_id
1 'polypeptide(L)'
;MKTAGPRSSRGCVSGPTVRPSCSFRIAPKRAGSQTGSSGWKGARSCLPQCSRAAASRPDGHMGEASRRARNHLFSWLCNSSDAPTAQLTEAEWNWIAQVARDYRLRPLLHLSQRSGTGPTFPQPFSEECAQSFATQQVRWLKFKAGIVRTSRALSDANVRHVFLKGTALGLSIAAEPAVRPMRDLDILIPRDRSVAARDALTGLGFQALPGDLETALDRGYQQPALIHSASGLVIELHHDLAALASIDTAALAAFVRDSAEHVSLGGHSIPVSAPCATFLHLLLHAGPKSLFDCGPLLLADVTMLIEKRADRLAELYVWAEQFGLLPTLALVLQLLERHGGATGRLGIDRAQLPSVAEALVDHAEGLLVQPAEAVHQRKMVREARDGAGRLAGIDKAFARAFMPSRTGIAATSGGRIEDRLLWLRYPHWLMKRAWQLLSGLRDRSLAGEVVRDRALADFLLDDSAPDRTH
;
A
#
# COMPACT_ATOMS: atom_id res chain seq x y z
N MET A 1 59.95 -35.78 -1.10
CA MET A 1 59.82 -36.12 0.34
C MET A 1 61.19 -35.93 0.98
N LYS A 2 61.25 -35.21 2.12
CA LYS A 2 62.41 -34.92 3.00
C LYS A 2 63.38 -33.82 2.50
N THR A 3 63.43 -32.69 3.23
CA THR A 3 64.48 -32.38 4.23
C THR A 3 64.26 -31.03 4.91
N ALA A 4 64.68 -30.96 6.18
CA ALA A 4 65.14 -29.80 6.96
C ALA A 4 64.11 -28.83 7.59
N GLY A 5 64.27 -28.62 8.91
CA GLY A 5 63.52 -27.70 9.77
C GLY A 5 64.14 -26.29 9.89
N PRO A 6 64.32 -25.76 11.11
CA PRO A 6 63.40 -24.80 11.74
C PRO A 6 64.06 -23.43 12.04
N ARG A 7 63.27 -22.37 12.36
CA ARG A 7 63.61 -21.34 13.38
C ARG A 7 62.61 -20.19 13.50
N SER A 8 62.57 -19.65 14.72
CA SER A 8 61.84 -18.50 15.26
C SER A 8 62.58 -17.16 15.12
N SER A 9 61.85 -16.03 15.09
CA SER A 9 62.22 -14.72 15.70
C SER A 9 61.04 -13.72 15.51
N ARG A 10 60.37 -13.22 16.55
CA ARG A 10 60.68 -12.12 17.51
C ARG A 10 60.57 -10.68 16.96
N GLY A 11 59.82 -9.85 17.70
CA GLY A 11 59.85 -8.37 17.74
C GLY A 11 58.44 -7.77 17.92
N CYS A 12 57.91 -7.53 19.14
CA CYS A 12 58.11 -6.36 20.05
C CYS A 12 57.72 -5.00 19.43
N VAL A 13 57.12 -3.98 20.07
CA VAL A 13 56.54 -3.65 21.40
C VAL A 13 55.95 -2.23 21.21
N SER A 14 54.79 -1.87 21.80
CA SER A 14 54.56 -0.58 22.53
C SER A 14 53.08 -0.29 22.81
N GLY A 15 52.69 -0.21 24.10
CA GLY A 15 51.49 0.51 24.59
C GLY A 15 51.71 2.04 24.61
N PRO A 16 50.96 2.88 25.36
CA PRO A 16 50.03 2.60 26.46
C PRO A 16 48.67 3.36 26.42
N THR A 17 47.84 3.07 27.42
CA THR A 17 46.60 3.75 27.87
C THR A 17 46.72 5.25 28.10
N VAL A 18 45.71 6.02 27.63
CA VAL A 18 45.33 7.35 28.17
C VAL A 18 43.82 7.59 27.95
N ARG A 19 43.04 7.84 29.02
CA ARG A 19 41.80 8.64 28.99
C ARG A 19 42.20 10.13 29.06
N PRO A 20 41.41 11.07 28.50
CA PRO A 20 40.63 11.90 29.42
C PRO A 20 39.24 12.30 28.92
N SER A 21 38.44 12.63 29.93
CA SER A 21 37.22 13.42 29.97
C SER A 21 37.08 14.53 28.93
N CYS A 22 35.87 14.71 28.38
CA CYS A 22 35.32 16.05 28.20
C CYS A 22 33.82 16.07 28.51
N SER A 23 33.51 16.96 29.44
CA SER A 23 32.25 17.27 30.09
C SER A 23 31.19 17.87 29.16
N PHE A 24 29.96 17.35 29.17
CA PHE A 24 28.78 18.14 28.82
C PHE A 24 28.10 18.61 30.10
N ARG A 25 28.19 19.92 30.35
CA ARG A 25 27.50 20.63 31.43
C ARG A 25 26.00 20.55 31.22
N ILE A 26 25.31 19.96 32.19
CA ILE A 26 23.88 20.18 32.42
C ILE A 26 23.79 21.48 33.24
N ALA A 27 23.23 22.53 32.65
CA ALA A 27 22.84 23.72 33.39
C ALA A 27 21.36 23.60 33.81
N PRO A 28 21.03 23.73 35.12
CA PRO A 28 19.65 23.74 35.58
C PRO A 28 19.09 25.16 35.47
N LYS A 29 17.95 25.34 34.79
CA LYS A 29 17.13 26.54 34.97
C LYS A 29 15.85 26.18 35.70
N ARG A 30 15.94 26.43 37.01
CA ARG A 30 14.93 26.87 37.99
C ARG A 30 13.46 26.68 37.63
N ALA A 31 12.81 25.94 38.52
CA ALA A 31 11.39 26.01 38.81
C ALA A 31 10.93 27.46 39.04
N GLY A 32 9.91 27.87 38.29
CA GLY A 32 9.03 28.98 38.61
C GLY A 32 7.61 28.44 38.67
N SER A 33 7.11 28.27 39.88
CA SER A 33 5.72 27.95 40.18
C SER A 33 4.81 29.10 39.78
N GLN A 34 3.90 28.89 38.83
CA GLN A 34 2.67 29.68 38.75
C GLN A 34 1.49 28.77 38.36
N THR A 35 0.61 28.62 39.33
CA THR A 35 -0.78 28.22 39.22
C THR A 35 -1.51 29.11 38.20
N GLY A 36 -2.26 28.52 37.27
CA GLY A 36 -3.05 29.30 36.31
C GLY A 36 -3.95 28.43 35.46
N SER A 37 -5.14 28.15 35.96
CA SER A 37 -6.29 27.70 35.19
C SER A 37 -6.68 28.75 34.15
N SER A 38 -6.65 28.44 32.85
CA SER A 38 -7.44 29.18 31.86
C SER A 38 -7.59 28.41 30.56
N GLY A 39 -8.85 28.21 30.17
CA GLY A 39 -9.26 27.43 29.01
C GLY A 39 -8.76 27.96 27.67
N TRP A 40 -8.47 27.01 26.79
CA TRP A 40 -8.16 27.27 25.39
C TRP A 40 -9.45 27.60 24.63
N LYS A 41 -9.71 28.91 24.45
CA LYS A 41 -10.58 29.44 23.40
C LYS A 41 -9.76 29.64 22.12
N GLY A 42 -10.37 29.29 20.99
CA GLY A 42 -9.72 29.10 19.70
C GLY A 42 -9.00 30.32 19.13
N ALA A 43 -7.84 30.04 18.55
CA ALA A 43 -7.15 30.92 17.62
C ALA A 43 -7.60 30.57 16.19
N ARG A 44 -8.25 31.54 15.54
CA ARG A 44 -8.51 31.54 14.09
C ARG A 44 -7.18 31.79 13.39
N SER A 45 -6.71 30.86 12.58
CA SER A 45 -5.59 31.10 11.66
C SER A 45 -6.13 31.55 10.30
N CYS A 46 -5.75 32.76 9.93
CA CYS A 46 -5.94 33.35 8.61
C CYS A 46 -5.33 32.45 7.53
N LEU A 47 -6.17 31.99 6.59
CA LEU A 47 -5.74 31.36 5.34
C LEU A 47 -5.38 32.48 4.34
N PRO A 48 -4.20 32.44 3.69
CA PRO A 48 -3.99 33.22 2.48
C PRO A 48 -4.86 32.65 1.37
N GLN A 49 -5.61 33.52 0.69
CA GLN A 49 -6.41 33.21 -0.48
C GLN A 49 -5.48 32.80 -1.64
N CYS A 50 -5.29 31.50 -1.84
CA CYS A 50 -4.85 30.99 -3.14
C CYS A 50 -6.05 30.99 -4.09
N SER A 51 -5.98 31.85 -5.09
CA SER A 51 -6.90 31.93 -6.22
C SER A 51 -7.20 30.54 -6.80
N ARG A 52 -8.48 30.21 -6.92
CA ARG A 52 -8.97 29.04 -7.66
C ARG A 52 -8.59 29.21 -9.14
N ALA A 53 -7.44 28.69 -9.53
CA ALA A 53 -7.21 28.33 -10.92
C ALA A 53 -8.10 27.12 -11.21
N ALA A 54 -9.10 27.33 -12.06
CA ALA A 54 -9.94 26.26 -12.57
C ALA A 54 -9.04 25.23 -13.27
N ALA A 55 -8.92 24.04 -12.68
CA ALA A 55 -8.33 22.89 -13.34
C ALA A 55 -9.29 22.46 -14.46
N SER A 56 -9.13 23.03 -15.64
CA SER A 56 -9.66 22.45 -16.87
C SER A 56 -9.02 21.07 -17.02
N ARG A 57 -9.85 20.01 -17.02
CA ARG A 57 -9.45 18.66 -17.42
C ARG A 57 -9.58 18.58 -18.95
N PRO A 58 -8.48 18.47 -19.71
CA PRO A 58 -8.56 18.12 -21.12
C PRO A 58 -8.34 16.61 -21.23
N ASP A 59 -9.41 15.88 -21.53
CA ASP A 59 -9.44 14.47 -21.97
C ASP A 59 -8.75 13.41 -21.07
N GLY A 60 -9.27 12.19 -21.06
CA GLY A 60 -8.72 11.03 -20.33
C GLY A 60 -7.34 10.53 -20.83
N HIS A 61 -6.56 11.41 -21.46
CA HIS A 61 -5.16 11.20 -21.80
C HIS A 61 -4.31 12.08 -20.89
N MET A 62 -3.55 11.41 -20.02
CA MET A 62 -2.47 12.03 -19.26
C MET A 62 -1.61 12.89 -20.20
N GLY A 63 -1.53 14.20 -19.97
CA GLY A 63 -0.75 15.10 -20.81
C GLY A 63 0.72 14.66 -20.88
N GLU A 64 1.41 15.00 -21.98
CA GLU A 64 2.78 14.51 -22.27
C GLU A 64 3.75 14.68 -21.10
N ALA A 65 3.70 15.83 -20.43
CA ALA A 65 4.51 16.11 -19.24
C ALA A 65 4.21 15.12 -18.09
N SER A 66 2.95 14.83 -17.82
CA SER A 66 2.56 13.87 -16.78
C SER A 66 2.99 12.44 -17.13
N ARG A 67 2.95 12.06 -18.42
CA ARG A 67 3.43 10.75 -18.89
C ARG A 67 4.94 10.61 -18.70
N ARG A 68 5.70 11.63 -19.09
CA ARG A 68 7.16 11.65 -18.88
C ARG A 68 7.50 11.60 -17.38
N ALA A 69 6.86 12.44 -16.57
CA ALA A 69 7.03 12.45 -15.12
C ALA A 69 6.70 11.09 -14.48
N ARG A 70 5.64 10.42 -14.94
CA ARG A 70 5.29 9.05 -14.52
C ARG A 70 6.41 8.06 -14.82
N ASN A 71 6.95 8.07 -16.04
CA ASN A 71 8.00 7.13 -16.43
C ASN A 71 9.27 7.30 -15.58
N HIS A 72 9.68 8.55 -15.28
CA HIS A 72 10.78 8.81 -14.36
C HIS A 72 10.48 8.28 -12.95
N LEU A 73 9.28 8.57 -12.42
CA LEU A 73 8.88 8.08 -11.11
C LEU A 73 8.87 6.55 -11.04
N PHE A 74 8.33 5.87 -12.05
CA PHE A 74 8.27 4.41 -12.10
C PHE A 74 9.66 3.80 -12.20
N SER A 75 10.55 4.39 -13.02
CA SER A 75 11.95 3.98 -13.09
C SER A 75 12.64 4.06 -11.72
N TRP A 76 12.38 5.11 -10.94
CA TRP A 76 12.90 5.22 -9.57
C TRP A 76 12.32 4.17 -8.62
N LEU A 77 11.04 3.84 -8.74
CA LEU A 77 10.39 2.78 -7.93
C LEU A 77 10.88 1.38 -8.32
N CYS A 78 11.29 1.20 -9.58
CA CYS A 78 11.92 -0.02 -10.09
C CYS A 78 13.43 -0.09 -9.84
N ASN A 79 14.01 0.90 -9.12
CA ASN A 79 15.43 1.00 -8.80
C ASN A 79 16.33 0.94 -10.05
N SER A 80 15.86 1.48 -11.18
CA SER A 80 16.65 1.55 -12.41
C SER A 80 17.82 2.54 -12.26
N SER A 81 19.02 2.12 -12.66
CA SER A 81 20.23 2.95 -12.72
C SER A 81 20.15 4.06 -13.77
N ASP A 82 19.20 3.97 -14.69
CA ASP A 82 19.21 4.73 -15.94
C ASP A 82 18.33 5.98 -15.87
N ALA A 83 17.64 6.24 -14.75
CA ALA A 83 16.65 7.30 -14.66
C ALA A 83 17.30 8.70 -14.59
N PRO A 84 17.34 9.49 -15.68
CA PRO A 84 18.02 10.77 -15.68
C PRO A 84 17.15 11.81 -14.98
N THR A 85 17.72 12.59 -14.05
CA THR A 85 17.01 13.70 -13.39
C THR A 85 17.11 15.03 -14.10
N ALA A 86 18.16 15.22 -14.90
CA ALA A 86 18.65 16.54 -15.29
C ALA A 86 17.75 17.31 -16.26
N GLN A 87 16.53 16.83 -16.56
CA GLN A 87 15.68 17.37 -17.62
C GLN A 87 14.19 17.51 -17.25
N LEU A 88 13.82 17.37 -15.97
CA LEU A 88 12.42 17.55 -15.54
C LEU A 88 12.08 19.03 -15.34
N THR A 89 10.98 19.45 -15.94
CA THR A 89 10.36 20.79 -15.82
C THR A 89 9.70 20.97 -14.45
N GLU A 90 9.38 22.21 -14.09
CA GLU A 90 8.66 22.52 -12.84
C GLU A 90 7.29 21.85 -12.77
N ALA A 91 6.54 21.80 -13.89
CA ALA A 91 5.24 21.13 -13.95
C ALA A 91 5.36 19.62 -13.67
N GLU A 92 6.39 18.97 -14.19
CA GLU A 92 6.66 17.55 -13.96
C GLU A 92 7.03 17.30 -12.48
N TRP A 93 7.86 18.15 -11.88
CA TRP A 93 8.19 18.07 -10.44
C TRP A 93 6.97 18.26 -9.55
N ASN A 94 6.11 19.22 -9.87
CA ASN A 94 4.87 19.46 -9.14
C ASN A 94 3.95 18.24 -9.20
N TRP A 95 3.85 17.61 -10.38
CA TRP A 95 3.10 16.37 -10.55
C TRP A 95 3.69 15.22 -9.70
N ILE A 96 5.02 15.02 -9.77
CA ILE A 96 5.71 14.00 -8.96
C ILE A 96 5.48 14.24 -7.47
N ALA A 97 5.61 15.49 -7.01
CA ALA A 97 5.43 15.84 -5.60
C ALA A 97 4.01 15.57 -5.09
N GLN A 98 3.01 15.76 -5.96
CA GLN A 98 1.62 15.43 -5.70
C GLN A 98 1.41 13.92 -5.63
N VAL A 99 1.85 13.15 -6.64
CA VAL A 99 1.72 11.68 -6.66
C VAL A 99 2.47 11.05 -5.47
N ALA A 100 3.68 11.53 -5.17
CA ALA A 100 4.46 11.05 -4.04
C ALA A 100 3.79 11.35 -2.69
N ARG A 101 2.98 12.42 -2.59
CA ARG A 101 2.15 12.70 -1.41
C ARG A 101 0.99 11.72 -1.32
N ASP A 102 0.20 11.63 -2.39
CA ASP A 102 -1.05 10.88 -2.42
C ASP A 102 -0.84 9.38 -2.19
N TYR A 103 0.24 8.84 -2.77
CA TYR A 103 0.61 7.43 -2.62
C TYR A 103 1.70 7.16 -1.58
N ARG A 104 2.10 8.18 -0.82
CA ARG A 104 3.08 8.08 0.28
C ARG A 104 4.45 7.56 -0.19
N LEU A 105 4.93 7.97 -1.36
CA LEU A 105 6.22 7.53 -1.91
C LEU A 105 7.42 8.29 -1.34
N ARG A 106 7.18 9.45 -0.71
CA ARG A 106 8.21 10.34 -0.16
C ARG A 106 9.29 9.63 0.70
N PRO A 107 8.96 8.71 1.62
CA PRO A 107 9.97 8.00 2.40
C PRO A 107 10.88 7.10 1.54
N LEU A 108 10.34 6.47 0.50
CA LEU A 108 11.12 5.68 -0.47
C LEU A 108 12.05 6.58 -1.28
N LEU A 109 11.52 7.70 -1.78
CA LEU A 109 12.30 8.66 -2.56
C LEU A 109 13.44 9.26 -1.73
N HIS A 110 13.22 9.52 -0.43
CA HIS A 110 14.31 9.93 0.45
C HIS A 110 15.43 8.89 0.52
N LEU A 111 15.10 7.59 0.59
CA LEU A 111 16.09 6.52 0.62
C LEU A 111 16.89 6.46 -0.67
N SER A 112 16.24 6.56 -1.83
CA SER A 112 16.93 6.50 -3.13
C SER A 112 17.92 7.66 -3.26
N GLN A 113 17.52 8.88 -2.87
CA GLN A 113 18.42 10.04 -2.84
C GLN A 113 19.59 9.84 -1.87
N ARG A 114 19.33 9.34 -0.65
CA ARG A 114 20.37 9.14 0.38
C ARG A 114 21.39 8.07 0.01
N SER A 115 20.97 7.05 -0.74
CA SER A 115 21.83 5.93 -1.14
C SER A 115 22.78 6.31 -2.29
N GLY A 116 22.64 7.49 -2.89
CA GLY A 116 23.45 7.94 -4.02
C GLY A 116 23.18 7.18 -5.33
N THR A 117 22.31 6.16 -5.28
CA THR A 117 21.80 5.42 -6.44
C THR A 117 20.64 6.14 -7.12
N GLY A 118 20.12 7.19 -6.47
CA GLY A 118 18.90 7.85 -6.87
C GLY A 118 19.09 9.23 -7.50
N PRO A 119 18.01 9.72 -8.12
CA PRO A 119 17.87 11.10 -8.59
C PRO A 119 18.25 12.18 -7.57
N THR A 120 18.94 13.25 -8.02
CA THR A 120 19.02 14.51 -7.24
C THR A 120 17.71 15.30 -7.39
N PHE A 121 17.04 15.54 -6.27
CA PHE A 121 15.77 16.27 -6.22
C PHE A 121 15.95 17.77 -5.97
N PRO A 122 15.02 18.63 -6.43
CA PRO A 122 14.94 20.01 -6.00
C PRO A 122 14.88 20.10 -4.47
N GLN A 123 15.59 21.08 -3.89
CA GLN A 123 15.73 21.19 -2.43
C GLN A 123 14.39 21.15 -1.66
N PRO A 124 13.33 21.88 -2.06
CA PRO A 124 12.05 21.82 -1.35
C PRO A 124 11.45 20.41 -1.33
N PHE A 125 11.53 19.69 -2.45
CA PHE A 125 11.01 18.33 -2.54
C PHE A 125 11.85 17.33 -1.74
N SER A 126 13.17 17.51 -1.73
CA SER A 126 14.09 16.70 -0.92
C SER A 126 13.80 16.85 0.59
N GLU A 127 13.59 18.08 1.05
CA GLU A 127 13.24 18.38 2.45
C GLU A 127 11.88 17.76 2.83
N GLU A 128 10.88 17.85 1.94
CA GLU A 128 9.59 17.19 2.13
C GLU A 128 9.72 15.66 2.24
N CYS A 129 10.62 15.05 1.44
CA CYS A 129 10.90 13.62 1.48
C CYS A 129 11.58 13.22 2.80
N ALA A 130 12.59 13.98 3.23
CA ALA A 130 13.30 13.75 4.49
C ALA A 130 12.36 13.89 5.70
N GLN A 131 11.51 14.92 5.73
CA GLN A 131 10.55 15.13 6.81
C GLN A 131 9.50 14.00 6.87
N SER A 132 9.02 13.54 5.70
CA SER A 132 8.11 12.40 5.63
C SER A 132 8.77 11.13 6.15
N PHE A 133 10.02 10.86 5.76
CA PHE A 133 10.80 9.72 6.23
C PHE A 133 10.98 9.73 7.76
N ALA A 134 11.38 10.86 8.34
CA ALA A 134 11.51 11.01 9.80
C ALA A 134 10.17 10.76 10.51
N THR A 135 9.06 11.27 9.96
CA THR A 135 7.72 11.02 10.49
C THR A 135 7.35 9.54 10.43
N GLN A 136 7.70 8.84 9.35
CA GLN A 136 7.46 7.40 9.23
C GLN A 136 8.30 6.58 10.20
N GLN A 137 9.55 6.98 10.51
CA GLN A 137 10.34 6.28 11.53
C GLN A 137 9.64 6.27 12.88
N VAL A 138 9.15 7.43 13.33
CA VAL A 138 8.40 7.55 14.59
C VAL A 138 7.11 6.72 14.53
N ARG A 139 6.40 6.73 13.39
CA ARG A 139 5.20 5.93 13.19
C ARG A 139 5.49 4.43 13.28
N TRP A 140 6.62 3.98 12.73
CA TRP A 140 7.05 2.59 12.78
C TRP A 140 7.34 2.09 14.20
N LEU A 141 7.81 2.94 15.10
CA LEU A 141 7.94 2.57 16.52
C LEU A 141 6.57 2.20 17.12
N LYS A 142 5.53 2.99 16.79
CA LYS A 142 4.15 2.69 17.22
C LYS A 142 3.63 1.39 16.58
N PHE A 143 3.91 1.17 15.30
CA PHE A 143 3.53 -0.08 14.62
C PHE A 143 4.23 -1.29 15.22
N LYS A 144 5.55 -1.23 15.47
CA LYS A 144 6.29 -2.34 16.09
C LYS A 144 5.72 -2.71 17.47
N ALA A 145 5.45 -1.71 18.32
CA ALA A 145 4.79 -1.93 19.60
C ALA A 145 3.34 -2.46 19.46
N GLY A 146 2.63 -2.03 18.41
CA GLY A 146 1.32 -2.56 18.04
C GLY A 146 1.39 -4.04 17.68
N ILE A 147 2.24 -4.38 16.72
CA ILE A 147 2.47 -5.74 16.19
C ILE A 147 2.79 -6.72 17.33
N VAL A 148 3.71 -6.37 18.23
CA VAL A 148 4.05 -7.24 19.37
C VAL A 148 2.85 -7.46 20.28
N ARG A 149 2.10 -6.40 20.63
CA ARG A 149 0.94 -6.50 21.53
C ARG A 149 -0.19 -7.31 20.90
N THR A 150 -0.51 -7.04 19.64
CA THR A 150 -1.60 -7.71 18.93
C THR A 150 -1.24 -9.16 18.66
N SER A 151 0.00 -9.45 18.27
CA SER A 151 0.49 -10.82 18.08
C SER A 151 0.37 -11.64 19.36
N ARG A 152 0.83 -11.10 20.49
CA ARG A 152 0.70 -11.75 21.79
C ARG A 152 -0.75 -12.01 22.18
N ALA A 153 -1.62 -11.01 22.09
CA ALA A 153 -3.03 -11.19 22.45
C ALA A 153 -3.74 -12.25 21.57
N LEU A 154 -3.42 -12.31 20.28
CA LEU A 154 -3.95 -13.34 19.38
C LEU A 154 -3.39 -14.72 19.74
N SER A 155 -2.10 -14.84 20.02
CA SER A 155 -1.47 -16.08 20.49
C SER A 155 -2.06 -16.57 21.81
N ASP A 156 -2.23 -15.68 22.80
CA ASP A 156 -2.81 -16.00 24.12
C ASP A 156 -4.27 -16.46 23.98
N ALA A 157 -4.99 -15.96 22.97
CA ALA A 157 -6.34 -16.40 22.60
C ALA A 157 -6.37 -17.66 21.71
N ASN A 158 -5.23 -18.32 21.47
CA ASN A 158 -5.08 -19.47 20.57
C ASN A 158 -5.55 -19.19 19.13
N VAL A 159 -5.39 -17.96 18.66
CA VAL A 159 -5.68 -17.55 17.28
C VAL A 159 -4.38 -17.57 16.46
N ARG A 160 -4.27 -18.55 15.56
CA ARG A 160 -3.26 -18.54 14.50
C ARG A 160 -3.44 -17.27 13.67
N HIS A 161 -2.37 -16.52 13.44
CA HIS A 161 -2.43 -15.26 12.73
C HIS A 161 -1.15 -15.02 11.93
N VAL A 162 -1.26 -14.24 10.85
CA VAL A 162 -0.13 -13.86 10.01
C VAL A 162 -0.25 -12.40 9.60
N PHE A 163 0.80 -11.62 9.83
CA PHE A 163 0.86 -10.25 9.35
C PHE A 163 1.19 -10.20 7.86
N LEU A 164 0.42 -9.39 7.11
CA LEU A 164 0.49 -9.34 5.65
C LEU A 164 1.15 -8.06 5.14
N LYS A 165 1.38 -8.04 3.82
CA LYS A 165 1.70 -6.85 3.00
C LYS A 165 2.77 -5.97 3.65
N GLY A 166 2.44 -4.72 3.98
CA GLY A 166 3.37 -3.73 4.50
C GLY A 166 4.08 -4.17 5.77
N THR A 167 3.43 -4.98 6.62
CA THR A 167 4.09 -5.48 7.84
C THR A 167 5.12 -6.54 7.52
N ALA A 168 4.77 -7.51 6.65
CA ALA A 168 5.71 -8.51 6.18
C ALA A 168 6.89 -7.85 5.46
N LEU A 169 6.62 -7.00 4.47
CA LEU A 169 7.63 -6.23 3.72
C LEU A 169 8.53 -5.40 4.64
N GLY A 170 7.94 -4.66 5.58
CA GLY A 170 8.68 -3.75 6.45
C GLY A 170 9.50 -4.44 7.56
N LEU A 171 9.13 -5.66 7.98
CA LEU A 171 9.86 -6.40 9.01
C LEU A 171 10.86 -7.42 8.45
N SER A 172 10.55 -8.08 7.32
CA SER A 172 11.35 -9.21 6.83
C SER A 172 12.18 -8.91 5.57
N ILE A 173 11.98 -7.76 4.92
CA ILE A 173 12.58 -7.47 3.60
C ILE A 173 13.22 -6.08 3.57
N ALA A 174 12.51 -5.03 4.00
CA ALA A 174 13.02 -3.66 3.97
C ALA A 174 14.18 -3.49 4.97
N ALA A 175 15.29 -2.90 4.50
CA ALA A 175 16.43 -2.59 5.36
C ALA A 175 16.05 -1.59 6.47
N GLU A 176 15.24 -0.59 6.11
CA GLU A 176 14.68 0.38 7.05
C GLU A 176 13.16 0.37 6.93
N PRO A 177 12.41 0.00 7.98
CA PRO A 177 10.96 -0.12 7.90
C PRO A 177 10.26 1.16 7.42
N ALA A 178 10.80 2.34 7.78
CA ALA A 178 10.25 3.65 7.43
C ALA A 178 10.10 3.91 5.93
N VAL A 179 10.83 3.18 5.10
CA VAL A 179 10.74 3.26 3.64
C VAL A 179 9.40 2.69 3.16
N ARG A 180 8.76 1.78 3.91
CA ARG A 180 7.43 1.25 3.60
C ARG A 180 6.37 1.87 4.51
N PRO A 181 5.75 3.01 4.15
CA PRO A 181 4.72 3.62 4.97
C PRO A 181 3.46 2.76 5.05
N MET A 182 2.94 2.57 6.26
CA MET A 182 1.74 1.79 6.54
C MET A 182 0.62 2.69 7.10
N ARG A 183 -0.63 2.34 6.78
CA ARG A 183 -1.82 3.00 7.37
C ARG A 183 -2.45 2.15 8.46
N ASP A 184 -2.36 0.84 8.28
CA ASP A 184 -3.07 -0.21 8.97
C ASP A 184 -2.14 -1.43 9.18
N LEU A 185 -2.58 -2.35 10.02
CA LEU A 185 -2.02 -3.68 10.15
C LEU A 185 -3.01 -4.67 9.54
N ASP A 186 -2.64 -5.23 8.39
CA ASP A 186 -3.35 -6.35 7.79
C ASP A 186 -2.96 -7.66 8.50
N ILE A 187 -3.92 -8.34 9.11
CA ILE A 187 -3.70 -9.62 9.81
C ILE A 187 -4.65 -10.67 9.23
N LEU A 188 -4.09 -11.77 8.73
CA LEU A 188 -4.84 -12.93 8.27
C LEU A 188 -5.06 -13.91 9.42
N ILE A 189 -6.31 -14.34 9.61
CA ILE A 189 -6.73 -15.30 10.63
C ILE A 189 -7.62 -16.40 10.03
N PRO A 190 -7.80 -17.55 10.70
CA PRO A 190 -8.83 -18.52 10.36
C PRO A 190 -10.24 -17.94 10.53
N ARG A 191 -11.15 -18.24 9.59
CA ARG A 191 -12.53 -17.74 9.57
C ARG A 191 -13.33 -18.15 10.82
N ASP A 192 -13.12 -19.37 11.30
CA ASP A 192 -13.75 -19.91 12.51
C ASP A 192 -13.27 -19.21 13.80
N ARG A 193 -12.17 -18.45 13.73
CA ARG A 193 -11.58 -17.71 14.85
C ARG A 193 -11.81 -16.20 14.79
N SER A 194 -12.60 -15.70 13.84
CA SER A 194 -12.84 -14.27 13.67
C SER A 194 -13.39 -13.58 14.91
N VAL A 195 -14.33 -14.20 15.64
CA VAL A 195 -14.89 -13.64 16.88
C VAL A 195 -13.83 -13.59 17.98
N ALA A 196 -13.13 -14.69 18.23
CA ALA A 196 -12.08 -14.76 19.24
C ALA A 196 -10.95 -13.75 18.98
N ALA A 197 -10.56 -13.57 17.71
CA ALA A 197 -9.55 -12.58 17.32
C ALA A 197 -9.99 -11.15 17.64
N ARG A 198 -11.23 -10.79 17.26
CA ARG A 198 -11.80 -9.47 17.56
C ARG A 198 -11.90 -9.23 19.06
N ASP A 199 -12.35 -10.21 19.82
CA ASP A 199 -12.52 -10.07 21.27
C ASP A 199 -11.16 -9.90 21.98
N ALA A 200 -10.13 -10.63 21.54
CA ALA A 200 -8.75 -10.44 22.02
C ALA A 200 -8.22 -9.03 21.76
N LEU A 201 -8.45 -8.49 20.55
CA LEU A 201 -8.06 -7.11 20.22
C LEU A 201 -8.90 -6.07 20.97
N THR A 202 -10.18 -6.35 21.23
CA THR A 202 -11.04 -5.48 22.04
C THR A 202 -10.53 -5.39 23.48
N GLY A 203 -10.02 -6.50 24.03
CA GLY A 203 -9.32 -6.52 25.32
C GLY A 203 -8.07 -5.64 25.38
N LEU A 204 -7.44 -5.34 24.23
CA LEU A 204 -6.34 -4.39 24.11
C LEU A 204 -6.80 -2.93 23.90
N GLY A 205 -8.10 -2.65 23.96
CA GLY A 205 -8.66 -1.32 23.76
C GLY A 205 -8.90 -0.93 22.29
N PHE A 206 -8.87 -1.90 21.38
CA PHE A 206 -9.34 -1.66 20.01
C PHE A 206 -10.87 -1.67 19.95
N GLN A 207 -11.43 -0.87 19.05
CA GLN A 207 -12.87 -0.78 18.82
C GLN A 207 -13.15 -0.76 17.33
N ALA A 208 -14.35 -1.15 16.92
CA ALA A 208 -14.75 -1.04 15.53
C ALA A 208 -14.60 0.41 15.04
N LEU A 209 -13.92 0.59 13.91
CA LEU A 209 -13.76 1.86 13.24
C LEU A 209 -15.16 2.36 12.83
N PRO A 210 -15.57 3.57 13.27
CA PRO A 210 -16.92 4.04 13.01
C PRO A 210 -17.28 4.03 11.51
N GLY A 211 -18.39 3.36 11.19
CA GLY A 211 -18.97 3.24 9.85
C GLY A 211 -18.17 2.44 8.83
N ASP A 212 -17.29 1.55 9.29
CA ASP A 212 -16.66 0.52 8.45
C ASP A 212 -17.50 -0.78 8.37
N LEU A 213 -18.54 -0.93 9.19
CA LEU A 213 -19.36 -2.15 9.26
C LEU A 213 -19.95 -2.54 7.90
N GLU A 214 -20.66 -1.61 7.25
CA GLU A 214 -21.27 -1.84 5.94
C GLU A 214 -20.20 -2.17 4.90
N THR A 215 -19.05 -1.49 4.98
CA THR A 215 -17.92 -1.71 4.06
C THR A 215 -17.32 -3.10 4.23
N ALA A 216 -17.17 -3.58 5.46
CA ALA A 216 -16.65 -4.93 5.72
C ALA A 216 -17.65 -6.03 5.30
N LEU A 217 -18.95 -5.82 5.54
CA LEU A 217 -19.99 -6.74 5.06
C LEU A 217 -20.00 -6.83 3.53
N ASP A 218 -19.84 -5.70 2.84
CA ASP A 218 -19.72 -5.66 1.38
C ASP A 218 -18.46 -6.36 0.87
N ARG A 219 -17.34 -6.27 1.61
CA ARG A 219 -16.10 -6.98 1.28
C ARG A 219 -16.27 -8.50 1.44
N GLY A 220 -16.88 -8.98 2.52
CA GLY A 220 -17.14 -10.40 2.77
C GLY A 220 -15.91 -11.27 3.15
N TYR A 221 -14.68 -10.73 3.01
CA TYR A 221 -13.42 -11.41 3.33
C TYR A 221 -12.72 -10.91 4.61
N GLN A 222 -13.27 -9.88 5.27
CA GLN A 222 -12.69 -9.31 6.49
C GLN A 222 -13.76 -8.81 7.48
N GLN A 223 -13.35 -8.63 8.74
CA GLN A 223 -14.13 -7.95 9.78
C GLN A 223 -14.09 -6.42 9.54
N PRO A 224 -14.99 -5.64 10.18
CA PRO A 224 -14.82 -4.20 10.29
C PRO A 224 -13.44 -3.87 10.85
N ALA A 225 -12.76 -2.91 10.23
CA ALA A 225 -11.48 -2.41 10.69
C ALA A 225 -11.59 -1.98 12.16
N LEU A 226 -10.55 -2.21 12.94
CA LEU A 226 -10.49 -1.86 14.35
C LEU A 226 -9.51 -0.71 14.54
N ILE A 227 -9.83 0.24 15.42
CA ILE A 227 -8.98 1.38 15.77
C ILE A 227 -8.73 1.42 17.28
N HIS A 228 -7.48 1.68 17.66
CA HIS A 228 -7.12 1.97 19.05
C HIS A 228 -7.10 3.48 19.29
N SER A 229 -7.98 3.97 20.16
CA SER A 229 -8.25 5.40 20.34
C SER A 229 -7.02 6.22 20.74
N ALA A 230 -6.15 5.70 21.61
CA ALA A 230 -4.99 6.44 22.10
C ALA A 230 -3.80 6.44 21.13
N SER A 231 -3.63 5.39 20.32
CA SER A 231 -2.48 5.29 19.38
C SER A 231 -2.83 5.65 17.94
N GLY A 232 -4.12 5.64 17.59
CA GLY A 232 -4.60 5.77 16.21
C GLY A 232 -4.22 4.59 15.31
N LEU A 233 -3.82 3.46 15.90
CA LEU A 233 -3.44 2.26 15.16
C LEU A 233 -4.71 1.59 14.62
N VAL A 234 -4.72 1.31 13.31
CA VAL A 234 -5.81 0.62 12.64
C VAL A 234 -5.39 -0.82 12.34
N ILE A 235 -6.28 -1.78 12.56
CA ILE A 235 -6.10 -3.20 12.25
C ILE A 235 -7.23 -3.64 11.32
N GLU A 236 -6.88 -4.28 10.21
CA GLU A 236 -7.84 -5.01 9.38
C GLU A 236 -7.65 -6.52 9.65
N LEU A 237 -8.69 -7.16 10.23
CA LEU A 237 -8.72 -8.61 10.45
C LEU A 237 -9.35 -9.30 9.24
N HIS A 238 -8.51 -9.97 8.45
CA HIS A 238 -8.91 -10.71 7.25
C HIS A 238 -9.07 -12.18 7.59
N HIS A 239 -10.17 -12.80 7.15
CA HIS A 239 -10.32 -14.27 7.17
C HIS A 239 -10.11 -14.90 5.79
N ASP A 240 -10.04 -14.07 4.76
CA ASP A 240 -9.75 -14.39 3.37
C ASP A 240 -9.07 -13.17 2.71
N LEU A 241 -8.47 -13.32 1.53
CA LEU A 241 -7.66 -12.25 0.91
C LEU A 241 -8.48 -11.32 -0.01
N ALA A 242 -9.51 -11.89 -0.62
CA ALA A 242 -10.47 -11.19 -1.46
C ALA A 242 -11.80 -11.99 -1.52
N ALA A 243 -12.80 -11.45 -2.20
CA ALA A 243 -14.03 -12.17 -2.53
C ALA A 243 -14.15 -12.18 -4.05
N LEU A 244 -13.51 -13.17 -4.68
CA LEU A 244 -13.45 -13.34 -6.14
C LEU A 244 -13.95 -14.73 -6.49
N ALA A 245 -14.88 -14.83 -7.44
CA ALA A 245 -15.46 -16.10 -7.84
C ALA A 245 -14.53 -16.94 -8.72
N SER A 246 -13.69 -16.29 -9.52
CA SER A 246 -12.77 -16.94 -10.47
C SER A 246 -11.44 -17.38 -9.85
N ILE A 247 -11.18 -17.06 -8.58
CA ILE A 247 -9.94 -17.39 -7.89
C ILE A 247 -10.26 -18.05 -6.55
N ASP A 248 -9.65 -19.20 -6.26
CA ASP A 248 -9.71 -19.83 -4.94
C ASP A 248 -8.88 -19.05 -3.91
N THR A 249 -9.45 -17.93 -3.49
CA THR A 249 -8.86 -17.02 -2.51
C THR A 249 -8.72 -17.66 -1.13
N ALA A 250 -9.59 -18.62 -0.79
CA ALA A 250 -9.53 -19.36 0.46
C ALA A 250 -8.31 -20.30 0.50
N ALA A 251 -8.02 -21.01 -0.60
CA ALA A 251 -6.81 -21.82 -0.72
C ALA A 251 -5.55 -20.97 -0.67
N LEU A 252 -5.52 -19.82 -1.36
CA LEU A 252 -4.39 -18.90 -1.28
C LEU A 252 -4.24 -18.32 0.15
N ALA A 253 -5.34 -18.00 0.83
CA ALA A 253 -5.31 -17.57 2.23
C ALA A 253 -4.76 -18.66 3.16
N ALA A 254 -5.12 -19.93 2.93
CA ALA A 254 -4.55 -21.07 3.65
C ALA A 254 -3.05 -21.19 3.38
N PHE A 255 -2.62 -21.15 2.12
CA PHE A 255 -1.21 -21.16 1.75
C PHE A 255 -0.43 -20.03 2.42
N VAL A 256 -0.94 -18.81 2.43
CA VAL A 256 -0.31 -17.66 3.12
C VAL A 256 -0.17 -17.92 4.63
N ARG A 257 -1.16 -18.56 5.26
CA ARG A 257 -1.09 -18.90 6.70
C ARG A 257 -0.09 -20.02 6.98
N ASP A 258 -0.12 -21.07 6.16
CA ASP A 258 0.63 -22.30 6.42
C ASP A 258 2.12 -22.14 6.03
N SER A 259 2.43 -21.25 5.09
CA SER A 259 3.80 -20.90 4.70
C SER A 259 4.43 -19.77 5.53
N ALA A 260 3.78 -19.31 6.61
CA ALA A 260 4.23 -18.15 7.37
C ALA A 260 5.66 -18.30 7.93
N GLU A 261 6.45 -17.25 7.77
CA GLU A 261 7.79 -17.13 8.36
C GLU A 261 7.73 -16.34 9.66
N HIS A 262 8.73 -16.51 10.52
CA HIS A 262 8.80 -15.78 11.78
C HIS A 262 9.98 -14.80 11.79
N VAL A 263 9.70 -13.57 12.24
CA VAL A 263 10.72 -12.53 12.43
C VAL A 263 10.83 -12.20 13.92
N SER A 264 12.05 -12.05 14.42
CA SER A 264 12.27 -11.57 15.79
C SER A 264 12.04 -10.06 15.87
N LEU A 265 11.11 -9.63 16.72
CA LEU A 265 10.85 -8.22 16.99
C LEU A 265 10.77 -8.00 18.51
N GLY A 266 11.80 -7.33 19.06
CA GLY A 266 11.86 -7.06 20.50
C GLY A 266 11.85 -8.32 21.37
N GLY A 267 12.48 -9.41 20.90
CA GLY A 267 12.50 -10.70 21.59
C GLY A 267 11.26 -11.57 21.37
N HIS A 268 10.26 -11.09 20.61
CA HIS A 268 9.06 -11.86 20.26
C HIS A 268 9.17 -12.45 18.85
N SER A 269 8.69 -13.68 18.69
CA SER A 269 8.56 -14.33 17.39
C SER A 269 7.25 -13.88 16.73
N ILE A 270 7.35 -13.14 15.62
CA ILE A 270 6.18 -12.57 14.94
C ILE A 270 5.95 -13.30 13.61
N PRO A 271 4.77 -13.93 13.40
CA PRO A 271 4.44 -14.58 12.14
C PRO A 271 4.11 -13.56 11.04
N VAL A 272 4.84 -13.60 9.93
CA VAL A 272 4.66 -12.76 8.75
C VAL A 272 4.50 -13.63 7.50
N SER A 273 3.80 -13.15 6.47
CA SER A 273 3.70 -13.90 5.22
C SER A 273 5.09 -14.09 4.60
N ALA A 274 5.40 -15.31 4.15
CA ALA A 274 6.65 -15.61 3.45
C ALA A 274 6.80 -14.75 2.17
N PRO A 275 8.02 -14.55 1.64
CA PRO A 275 8.23 -13.72 0.45
C PRO A 275 7.38 -14.12 -0.76
N CYS A 276 7.36 -15.41 -1.11
CA CYS A 276 6.55 -15.91 -2.24
C CYS A 276 5.05 -15.66 -2.02
N ALA A 277 4.54 -16.00 -0.82
CA ALA A 277 3.15 -15.73 -0.43
C ALA A 277 2.80 -14.24 -0.43
N THR A 278 3.73 -13.38 -0.01
CA THR A 278 3.59 -11.92 -0.06
C THR A 278 3.51 -11.42 -1.51
N PHE A 279 4.35 -11.95 -2.39
CA PHE A 279 4.33 -11.62 -3.82
C PHE A 279 2.98 -12.00 -4.45
N LEU A 280 2.50 -13.22 -4.25
CA LEU A 280 1.19 -13.68 -4.76
C LEU A 280 0.04 -12.82 -4.24
N HIS A 281 0.07 -12.45 -2.95
CA HIS A 281 -0.93 -11.55 -2.39
C HIS A 281 -0.85 -10.15 -3.01
N LEU A 282 0.34 -9.62 -3.33
CA LEU A 282 0.48 -8.37 -4.06
C LEU A 282 -0.09 -8.47 -5.48
N LEU A 283 0.11 -9.59 -6.19
CA LEU A 283 -0.51 -9.84 -7.50
C LEU A 283 -2.03 -9.85 -7.40
N LEU A 284 -2.59 -10.66 -6.50
CA LEU A 284 -4.04 -10.71 -6.25
C LEU A 284 -4.61 -9.33 -5.95
N HIS A 285 -3.92 -8.56 -5.08
CA HIS A 285 -4.35 -7.24 -4.66
C HIS A 285 -4.31 -6.23 -5.80
N ALA A 286 -3.22 -6.21 -6.57
CA ALA A 286 -3.02 -5.29 -7.67
C ALA A 286 -3.95 -5.61 -8.83
N GLY A 287 -3.90 -6.84 -9.37
CA GLY A 287 -4.68 -7.24 -10.53
C GLY A 287 -6.14 -7.51 -10.20
N PRO A 288 -6.56 -8.78 -10.02
CA PRO A 288 -7.98 -9.16 -9.91
C PRO A 288 -8.81 -8.35 -8.91
N LYS A 289 -8.24 -7.97 -7.77
CA LYS A 289 -8.97 -7.25 -6.71
C LYS A 289 -9.15 -5.76 -7.00
N SER A 290 -8.18 -5.09 -7.62
CA SER A 290 -8.18 -3.62 -7.75
C SER A 290 -8.07 -3.10 -9.18
N LEU A 291 -7.81 -3.96 -10.16
CA LEU A 291 -7.49 -3.59 -11.54
C LEU A 291 -6.42 -2.49 -11.58
N PHE A 292 -5.34 -2.66 -10.83
CA PHE A 292 -4.22 -1.74 -10.71
C PHE A 292 -4.53 -0.34 -10.14
N ASP A 293 -5.75 -0.08 -9.66
CA ASP A 293 -6.11 1.14 -8.91
C ASP A 293 -5.59 1.14 -7.44
N CYS A 294 -4.43 0.51 -7.18
CA CYS A 294 -3.84 0.38 -5.85
C CYS A 294 -2.69 1.35 -5.56
N GLY A 295 -2.24 2.09 -6.58
CA GLY A 295 -1.12 3.02 -6.47
C GLY A 295 0.23 2.42 -6.87
N PRO A 296 1.24 3.25 -7.18
CA PRO A 296 2.48 2.78 -7.78
C PRO A 296 3.45 2.18 -6.75
N LEU A 297 3.10 2.23 -5.45
CA LEU A 297 3.87 1.60 -4.39
C LEU A 297 4.03 0.08 -4.60
N LEU A 298 3.10 -0.54 -5.35
CA LEU A 298 3.22 -1.89 -5.87
C LEU A 298 4.59 -2.14 -6.52
N LEU A 299 5.03 -1.25 -7.41
CA LEU A 299 6.26 -1.40 -8.18
C LEU A 299 7.50 -1.47 -7.26
N ALA A 300 7.53 -0.62 -6.25
CA ALA A 300 8.61 -0.65 -5.25
C ALA A 300 8.58 -1.92 -4.39
N ASP A 301 7.40 -2.40 -4.02
CA ASP A 301 7.25 -3.60 -3.19
C ASP A 301 7.74 -4.85 -3.92
N VAL A 302 7.33 -5.04 -5.18
CA VAL A 302 7.75 -6.20 -5.99
C VAL A 302 9.22 -6.10 -6.39
N THR A 303 9.72 -4.90 -6.73
CA THR A 303 11.15 -4.67 -7.00
C THR A 303 11.99 -5.07 -5.78
N MET A 304 11.60 -4.61 -4.59
CA MET A 304 12.29 -4.93 -3.35
C MET A 304 12.28 -6.44 -3.05
N LEU A 305 11.16 -7.13 -3.29
CA LEU A 305 11.06 -8.58 -3.17
C LEU A 305 12.03 -9.31 -4.12
N ILE A 306 12.07 -8.91 -5.39
CA ILE A 306 12.94 -9.51 -6.42
C ILE A 306 14.41 -9.27 -6.05
N GLU A 307 14.78 -8.04 -5.70
CA GLU A 307 16.17 -7.69 -5.45
C GLU A 307 16.73 -8.32 -4.18
N LYS A 308 15.92 -8.42 -3.12
CA LYS A 308 16.38 -8.85 -1.79
C LYS A 308 16.09 -10.31 -1.48
N ARG A 309 15.11 -10.93 -2.14
CA ARG A 309 14.62 -12.27 -1.81
C ARG A 309 14.36 -13.16 -3.03
N ALA A 310 15.06 -12.95 -4.15
CA ALA A 310 14.96 -13.83 -5.33
C ALA A 310 15.17 -15.31 -4.98
N ASP A 311 16.05 -15.61 -4.02
CA ASP A 311 16.29 -16.96 -3.48
C ASP A 311 15.03 -17.61 -2.88
N ARG A 312 14.05 -16.81 -2.46
CA ARG A 312 12.78 -17.26 -1.89
C ARG A 312 11.60 -17.15 -2.86
N LEU A 313 11.86 -16.89 -4.14
CA LEU A 313 10.85 -16.74 -5.20
C LEU A 313 10.98 -17.81 -6.29
N ALA A 314 11.77 -18.86 -6.09
CA ALA A 314 11.99 -19.92 -7.07
C ALA A 314 10.68 -20.61 -7.51
N GLU A 315 9.72 -20.78 -6.60
CA GLU A 315 8.42 -21.40 -6.87
C GLU A 315 7.33 -20.40 -7.27
N LEU A 316 7.67 -19.11 -7.45
CA LEU A 316 6.68 -18.06 -7.71
C LEU A 316 5.83 -18.37 -8.95
N TYR A 317 6.44 -18.87 -10.02
CA TYR A 317 5.73 -19.26 -11.24
C TYR A 317 4.70 -20.37 -10.94
N VAL A 318 5.13 -21.44 -10.28
CA VAL A 318 4.29 -22.61 -9.96
C VAL A 318 3.08 -22.20 -9.14
N TRP A 319 3.30 -21.42 -8.08
CA TRP A 319 2.20 -20.96 -7.24
C TRP A 319 1.32 -19.93 -7.96
N ALA A 320 1.89 -19.06 -8.79
CA ALA A 320 1.09 -18.13 -9.60
C ALA A 320 0.20 -18.89 -10.60
N GLU A 321 0.69 -19.98 -11.20
CA GLU A 321 -0.11 -20.87 -12.04
C GLU A 321 -1.22 -21.54 -11.25
N GLN A 322 -0.89 -22.14 -10.12
CA GLN A 322 -1.85 -22.83 -9.25
C GLN A 322 -3.01 -21.93 -8.81
N PHE A 323 -2.73 -20.65 -8.53
CA PHE A 323 -3.75 -19.70 -8.07
C PHE A 323 -4.35 -18.84 -9.20
N GLY A 324 -4.05 -19.14 -10.47
CA GLY A 324 -4.61 -18.39 -11.61
C GLY A 324 -4.11 -16.94 -11.73
N LEU A 325 -2.91 -16.66 -11.21
CA LEU A 325 -2.29 -15.34 -11.17
C LEU A 325 -1.23 -15.11 -12.26
N LEU A 326 -1.01 -16.07 -13.18
CA LEU A 326 -0.04 -15.91 -14.28
C LEU A 326 -0.28 -14.68 -15.17
N PRO A 327 -1.53 -14.34 -15.58
CA PRO A 327 -1.76 -13.12 -16.36
C PRO A 327 -1.33 -11.85 -15.60
N THR A 328 -1.61 -11.82 -14.29
CA THR A 328 -1.21 -10.70 -13.44
C THR A 328 0.29 -10.64 -13.24
N LEU A 329 0.94 -11.80 -13.06
CA LEU A 329 2.40 -11.90 -12.99
C LEU A 329 3.04 -11.38 -14.27
N ALA A 330 2.56 -11.83 -15.44
CA ALA A 330 3.07 -11.40 -16.74
C ALA A 330 2.99 -9.87 -16.91
N LEU A 331 1.84 -9.28 -16.61
CA LEU A 331 1.64 -7.83 -16.69
C LEU A 331 2.55 -7.07 -15.71
N VAL A 332 2.67 -7.53 -14.45
CA VAL A 332 3.57 -6.90 -13.47
C VAL A 332 5.02 -6.99 -13.91
N LEU A 333 5.48 -8.13 -14.44
CA LEU A 333 6.86 -8.27 -14.90
C LEU A 333 7.15 -7.37 -16.11
N GLN A 334 6.22 -7.25 -17.06
CA GLN A 334 6.39 -6.34 -18.20
C GLN A 334 6.38 -4.87 -17.78
N LEU A 335 5.54 -4.48 -16.79
CA LEU A 335 5.59 -3.16 -16.19
C LEU A 335 6.97 -2.88 -15.57
N LEU A 336 7.52 -3.82 -14.79
CA LEU A 336 8.84 -3.65 -14.20
C LEU A 336 9.93 -3.53 -15.26
N GLU A 337 9.94 -4.41 -16.26
CA GLU A 337 10.93 -4.44 -17.34
C GLU A 337 10.95 -3.13 -18.15
N ARG A 338 9.77 -2.61 -18.49
CA ARG A 338 9.64 -1.32 -19.19
C ARG A 338 10.30 -0.17 -18.43
N HIS A 339 10.33 -0.23 -17.11
CA HIS A 339 10.93 0.78 -16.23
C HIS A 339 12.29 0.35 -15.65
N GLY A 340 12.96 -0.64 -16.28
CA GLY A 340 14.32 -1.05 -15.93
C GLY A 340 14.47 -1.93 -14.69
N GLY A 341 13.39 -2.55 -14.22
CA GLY A 341 13.40 -3.47 -13.09
C GLY A 341 14.13 -4.79 -13.39
N ALA A 342 14.88 -5.32 -12.41
CA ALA A 342 15.73 -6.49 -12.57
C ALA A 342 14.98 -7.84 -12.50
N THR A 343 13.93 -8.02 -13.31
CA THR A 343 13.04 -9.21 -13.31
C THR A 343 13.75 -10.51 -13.69
N GLY A 344 14.89 -10.44 -14.39
CA GLY A 344 15.70 -11.61 -14.77
C GLY A 344 16.20 -12.44 -13.59
N ARG A 345 16.26 -11.84 -12.38
CA ARG A 345 16.62 -12.55 -11.13
C ARG A 345 15.64 -13.65 -10.74
N LEU A 346 14.42 -13.62 -11.27
CA LEU A 346 13.40 -14.63 -11.00
C LEU A 346 13.66 -15.94 -11.76
N GLY A 347 14.46 -15.92 -12.84
CA GLY A 347 14.72 -17.11 -13.65
C GLY A 347 13.49 -17.70 -14.35
N ILE A 348 12.39 -16.93 -14.44
CA ILE A 348 11.15 -17.36 -15.10
C ILE A 348 11.31 -17.19 -16.62
N ASP A 349 11.10 -18.28 -17.36
CA ASP A 349 11.06 -18.25 -18.81
C ASP A 349 9.83 -17.45 -19.29
N ARG A 350 10.08 -16.39 -20.06
CA ARG A 350 9.02 -15.52 -20.59
C ARG A 350 8.12 -16.23 -21.59
N ALA A 351 8.59 -17.29 -22.25
CA ALA A 351 7.78 -18.09 -23.16
C ALA A 351 6.65 -18.85 -22.44
N GLN A 352 6.75 -19.04 -21.13
CA GLN A 352 5.74 -19.70 -20.30
C GLN A 352 4.66 -18.73 -19.79
N LEU A 353 4.88 -17.42 -19.91
CA LEU A 353 3.93 -16.41 -19.45
C LEU A 353 2.95 -16.03 -20.56
N PRO A 354 1.68 -15.71 -20.22
CA PRO A 354 0.74 -15.17 -21.19
C PRO A 354 1.28 -13.90 -21.86
N SER A 355 1.04 -13.77 -23.17
CA SER A 355 1.37 -12.55 -23.90
C SER A 355 0.48 -11.40 -23.45
N VAL A 356 1.11 -10.28 -23.08
CA VAL A 356 0.42 -9.09 -22.60
C VAL A 356 0.50 -8.02 -23.71
N ALA A 357 -0.66 -7.53 -24.14
CA ALA A 357 -0.71 -6.47 -25.13
C ALA A 357 -0.19 -5.14 -24.56
N GLU A 358 0.60 -4.40 -25.34
CA GLU A 358 1.14 -3.08 -24.98
C GLU A 358 0.07 -2.10 -24.45
N ALA A 359 -1.13 -2.13 -25.04
CA ALA A 359 -2.25 -1.30 -24.61
C ALA A 359 -2.74 -1.60 -23.18
N LEU A 360 -2.59 -2.85 -22.69
CA LEU A 360 -2.92 -3.22 -21.31
C LEU A 360 -1.87 -2.70 -20.33
N VAL A 361 -0.60 -2.73 -20.73
CA VAL A 361 0.51 -2.15 -19.94
C VAL A 361 0.31 -0.66 -19.79
N ASP A 362 0.07 0.05 -20.90
CA ASP A 362 -0.19 1.50 -20.90
C ASP A 362 -1.40 1.88 -20.03
N HIS A 363 -2.46 1.08 -20.10
CA HIS A 363 -3.65 1.28 -19.29
C HIS A 363 -3.31 1.09 -17.80
N ALA A 364 -2.70 -0.04 -17.42
CA ALA A 364 -2.31 -0.33 -16.04
C ALA A 364 -1.38 0.75 -15.43
N GLU A 365 -0.43 1.29 -16.20
CA GLU A 365 0.41 2.42 -15.75
C GLU A 365 -0.41 3.66 -15.43
N GLY A 366 -1.44 3.96 -16.24
CA GLY A 366 -2.37 5.04 -15.99
C GLY A 366 -3.12 4.83 -14.67
N LEU A 367 -3.63 3.62 -14.45
CA LEU A 367 -4.40 3.23 -13.25
C LEU A 367 -3.60 3.39 -11.96
N LEU A 368 -2.32 3.03 -11.98
CA LEU A 368 -1.43 3.12 -10.84
C LEU A 368 -1.24 4.56 -10.31
N VAL A 369 -1.55 5.60 -11.08
CA VAL A 369 -1.39 7.01 -10.65
C VAL A 369 -2.70 7.81 -10.69
N GLN A 370 -3.85 7.13 -10.77
CA GLN A 370 -5.16 7.78 -10.75
C GLN A 370 -5.47 8.45 -9.40
N PRO A 371 -5.78 9.76 -9.36
CA PRO A 371 -6.15 10.41 -8.11
C PRO A 371 -7.22 9.64 -7.34
N ALA A 372 -7.12 9.59 -6.01
CA ALA A 372 -8.01 8.76 -5.19
C ALA A 372 -9.51 9.03 -5.42
N GLU A 373 -9.88 10.29 -5.73
CA GLU A 373 -11.26 10.65 -6.08
C GLU A 373 -11.72 10.04 -7.40
N ALA A 374 -10.83 9.94 -8.40
CA ALA A 374 -11.11 9.34 -9.70
C ALA A 374 -11.31 7.82 -9.59
N VAL A 375 -10.52 7.14 -8.74
CA VAL A 375 -10.67 5.70 -8.47
C VAL A 375 -12.09 5.37 -7.98
N HIS A 376 -12.62 6.13 -7.03
CA HIS A 376 -13.97 5.91 -6.50
C HIS A 376 -15.05 6.15 -7.56
N GLN A 377 -14.93 7.23 -8.33
CA GLN A 377 -15.87 7.55 -9.41
C GLN A 377 -15.85 6.48 -10.51
N ARG A 378 -14.67 6.00 -10.89
CA ARG A 378 -14.48 4.95 -11.90
C ARG A 378 -15.08 3.62 -11.48
N LYS A 379 -14.81 3.19 -10.24
CA LYS A 379 -15.42 2.00 -9.66
C LYS A 379 -16.96 2.07 -9.72
N MET A 380 -17.55 3.21 -9.35
CA MET A 380 -19.00 3.40 -9.43
C MET A 380 -19.54 3.32 -10.85
N VAL A 381 -18.87 3.94 -11.83
CA VAL A 381 -19.32 3.94 -13.24
C VAL A 381 -19.19 2.54 -13.85
N ARG A 382 -18.13 1.79 -13.51
CA ARG A 382 -17.95 0.40 -13.92
C ARG A 382 -19.09 -0.49 -13.40
N GLU A 383 -19.33 -0.45 -12.09
CA GLU A 383 -20.42 -1.20 -11.45
C GLU A 383 -21.79 -0.85 -12.05
N ALA A 384 -22.04 0.43 -12.35
CA ALA A 384 -23.29 0.86 -12.96
C ALA A 384 -23.46 0.34 -14.41
N ARG A 385 -22.39 0.27 -15.19
CA ARG A 385 -22.44 -0.22 -16.58
C ARG A 385 -22.51 -1.73 -16.66
N ASP A 386 -21.80 -2.44 -15.79
CA ASP A 386 -21.86 -3.91 -15.71
C ASP A 386 -23.25 -4.36 -15.24
N GLY A 387 -23.86 -3.64 -14.29
CA GLY A 387 -25.23 -3.89 -13.84
C GLY A 387 -26.29 -3.55 -14.90
N ALA A 388 -26.08 -2.53 -15.73
CA ALA A 388 -27.03 -2.13 -16.78
C ALA A 388 -27.21 -3.17 -17.90
N GLY A 389 -26.27 -4.10 -18.08
CA GLY A 389 -26.38 -5.20 -19.05
C GLY A 389 -27.29 -6.36 -18.58
N ARG A 390 -27.61 -6.45 -17.29
CA ARG A 390 -28.55 -7.43 -16.73
C ARG A 390 -29.92 -6.78 -16.57
N LEU A 391 -30.77 -6.92 -17.59
CA LEU A 391 -32.17 -6.45 -17.65
C LEU A 391 -33.13 -7.16 -16.66
N ALA A 392 -32.62 -7.59 -15.50
CA ALA A 392 -33.39 -8.21 -14.43
C ALA A 392 -32.97 -7.63 -13.07
N GLY A 393 -33.67 -6.57 -12.66
CA GLY A 393 -33.55 -5.95 -11.33
C GLY A 393 -32.47 -4.89 -11.24
N ILE A 394 -32.74 -3.85 -10.44
CA ILE A 394 -31.70 -2.90 -10.02
C ILE A 394 -30.64 -3.72 -9.31
N ASP A 395 -29.48 -3.91 -9.93
CA ASP A 395 -28.39 -4.72 -9.38
C ASP A 395 -28.08 -4.23 -7.96
N LYS A 396 -27.85 -5.16 -7.01
CA LYS A 396 -27.54 -4.81 -5.62
C LYS A 396 -26.33 -3.88 -5.55
N ALA A 397 -25.39 -3.95 -6.50
CA ALA A 397 -24.27 -3.02 -6.60
C ALA A 397 -24.72 -1.58 -6.94
N PHE A 398 -25.65 -1.42 -7.89
CA PHE A 398 -26.22 -0.12 -8.25
C PHE A 398 -27.08 0.46 -7.12
N ALA A 399 -27.95 -0.35 -6.51
CA ALA A 399 -28.73 0.06 -5.34
C ALA A 399 -27.80 0.49 -4.18
N ARG A 400 -26.68 -0.22 -3.97
CA ARG A 400 -25.67 0.09 -2.96
C ARG A 400 -24.88 1.36 -3.26
N ALA A 401 -24.60 1.66 -4.52
CA ALA A 401 -23.96 2.92 -4.92
C ALA A 401 -24.78 4.16 -4.52
N PHE A 402 -26.07 3.98 -4.21
CA PHE A 402 -26.96 5.03 -3.72
C PHE A 402 -27.47 4.80 -2.29
N MET A 403 -27.03 3.73 -1.61
CA MET A 403 -27.34 3.53 -0.20
C MET A 403 -26.42 4.36 0.71
N PRO A 404 -27.00 5.20 1.57
CA PRO A 404 -26.21 6.06 2.44
C PRO A 404 -25.57 5.29 3.60
N SER A 405 -24.28 5.48 3.80
CA SER A 405 -23.61 5.17 5.08
C SER A 405 -23.33 6.46 5.85
N ARG A 406 -23.33 6.38 7.19
CA ARG A 406 -22.97 7.54 8.04
C ARG A 406 -21.56 8.04 7.71
N THR A 407 -20.62 7.13 7.45
CA THR A 407 -19.28 7.45 6.96
C THR A 407 -19.30 8.20 5.64
N GLY A 408 -20.06 7.71 4.66
CA GLY A 408 -20.19 8.35 3.35
C GLY A 408 -20.75 9.77 3.44
N ILE A 409 -21.80 9.97 4.25
CA ILE A 409 -22.42 11.29 4.44
C ILE A 409 -21.45 12.25 5.15
N ALA A 410 -20.77 11.80 6.21
CA ALA A 410 -19.81 12.61 6.96
C ALA A 410 -18.60 13.01 6.11
N ALA A 411 -18.01 12.07 5.38
CA ALA A 411 -16.87 12.32 4.50
C ALA A 411 -17.21 13.31 3.37
N THR A 412 -18.43 13.23 2.84
CA THR A 412 -18.85 14.03 1.70
C THR A 412 -19.30 15.43 2.09
N SER A 413 -20.08 15.52 3.17
CA SER A 413 -20.76 16.75 3.56
C SER A 413 -19.95 17.53 4.59
N GLY A 414 -18.92 16.93 5.19
CA GLY A 414 -18.28 17.39 6.42
C GLY A 414 -19.12 17.02 7.65
N GLY A 415 -18.50 16.86 8.81
CA GLY A 415 -19.19 16.51 10.07
C GLY A 415 -18.60 15.27 10.74
N ARG A 416 -19.02 15.01 11.99
CA ARG A 416 -18.60 13.81 12.72
C ARG A 416 -19.57 12.68 12.44
N ILE A 417 -19.04 11.45 12.33
CA ILE A 417 -19.85 10.24 12.13
C ILE A 417 -20.86 10.05 13.28
N GLU A 418 -20.56 10.59 14.46
CA GLU A 418 -21.39 10.55 15.67
C GLU A 418 -22.52 11.59 15.70
N ASP A 419 -22.54 12.56 14.77
CA ASP A 419 -23.54 13.63 14.77
C ASP A 419 -24.95 13.05 14.57
N ARG A 420 -25.85 13.29 15.54
CA ARG A 420 -27.25 12.79 15.47
C ARG A 420 -28.00 13.36 14.26
N LEU A 421 -27.66 14.57 13.85
CA LEU A 421 -28.27 15.28 12.72
C LEU A 421 -27.58 15.01 11.38
N LEU A 422 -26.60 14.10 11.32
CA LEU A 422 -25.86 13.79 10.10
C LEU A 422 -26.79 13.39 8.94
N TRP A 423 -27.89 12.72 9.24
CA TRP A 423 -28.90 12.31 8.26
C TRP A 423 -29.60 13.49 7.55
N LEU A 424 -29.63 14.69 8.14
CA LEU A 424 -30.12 15.89 7.43
C LEU A 424 -29.25 16.26 6.23
N ARG A 425 -28.01 15.77 6.18
CA ARG A 425 -27.07 15.99 5.08
C ARG A 425 -27.18 14.91 4.00
N TYR A 426 -28.07 13.92 4.18
CA TYR A 426 -28.30 12.86 3.20
C TYR A 426 -28.71 13.39 1.81
N PRO A 427 -29.63 14.37 1.66
CA PRO A 427 -29.97 14.91 0.35
C PRO A 427 -28.76 15.51 -0.39
N HIS A 428 -27.88 16.21 0.34
CA HIS A 428 -26.64 16.75 -0.25
C HIS A 428 -25.68 15.65 -0.69
N TRP A 429 -25.49 14.62 0.13
CA TRP A 429 -24.70 13.44 -0.23
C TRP A 429 -25.25 12.74 -1.47
N LEU A 430 -26.57 12.51 -1.52
CA LEU A 430 -27.24 11.84 -2.62
C LEU A 430 -27.13 12.65 -3.91
N MET A 431 -27.34 13.97 -3.84
CA MET A 431 -27.13 14.90 -4.96
C MET A 431 -25.70 14.82 -5.50
N LYS A 432 -24.70 14.80 -4.62
CA LYS A 432 -23.29 14.71 -5.05
C LYS A 432 -22.98 13.36 -5.70
N ARG A 433 -23.46 12.24 -5.13
CA ARG A 433 -23.34 10.88 -5.70
C ARG A 433 -24.01 10.79 -7.07
N ALA A 434 -25.23 11.30 -7.19
CA ALA A 434 -25.98 11.32 -8.45
C ALA A 434 -25.25 12.18 -9.50
N TRP A 435 -24.74 13.35 -9.11
CA TRP A 435 -23.97 14.20 -10.01
C TRP A 435 -22.64 13.57 -10.44
N GLN A 436 -21.93 12.88 -9.53
CA GLN A 436 -20.71 12.13 -9.86
C GLN A 436 -20.97 10.99 -10.85
N LEU A 437 -22.07 10.25 -10.67
CA LEU A 437 -22.46 9.20 -11.61
C LEU A 437 -22.87 9.80 -12.97
N LEU A 438 -23.75 10.80 -12.97
CA LEU A 438 -24.26 11.41 -14.21
C LEU A 438 -23.15 12.11 -15.00
N SER A 439 -22.25 12.82 -14.32
CA SER A 439 -21.08 13.42 -14.96
C SER A 439 -20.16 12.35 -15.54
N GLY A 440 -19.91 11.27 -14.80
CA GLY A 440 -19.11 10.15 -15.30
C GLY A 440 -19.75 9.42 -16.49
N LEU A 441 -21.07 9.20 -16.47
CA LEU A 441 -21.79 8.59 -17.60
C LEU A 441 -21.79 9.46 -18.86
N ARG A 442 -21.76 10.79 -18.69
CA ARG A 442 -21.70 11.76 -19.80
C ARG A 442 -20.27 12.00 -20.32
N ASP A 443 -19.26 11.63 -19.55
CA ASP A 443 -17.85 11.76 -19.93
C ASP A 443 -17.46 10.67 -20.93
N ARG A 444 -17.23 11.07 -22.19
CA ARG A 444 -16.83 10.15 -23.26
C ARG A 444 -15.44 9.55 -23.03
N SER A 445 -14.56 10.25 -22.31
CA SER A 445 -13.23 9.72 -22.00
C SER A 445 -13.30 8.58 -20.99
N LEU A 446 -14.14 8.74 -19.95
CA LEU A 446 -14.43 7.71 -18.96
C LEU A 446 -15.10 6.48 -19.61
N ALA A 447 -15.92 6.69 -20.64
CA ALA A 447 -16.52 5.60 -21.38
C ALA A 447 -15.48 4.70 -22.07
N GLY A 448 -14.44 5.29 -22.66
CA GLY A 448 -13.31 4.56 -23.24
C GLY A 448 -12.45 3.88 -22.19
N GLU A 449 -12.25 4.51 -21.03
CA GLU A 449 -11.55 3.90 -19.89
C GLU A 449 -12.25 2.65 -19.37
N VAL A 450 -13.58 2.65 -19.26
CA VAL A 450 -14.34 1.46 -18.81
C VAL A 450 -14.19 0.28 -19.78
N VAL A 451 -14.11 0.55 -21.09
CA VAL A 451 -13.84 -0.52 -22.08
C VAL A 451 -12.45 -1.11 -21.87
N ARG A 452 -11.45 -0.26 -21.61
CA ARG A 452 -10.08 -0.72 -21.29
C ARG A 452 -10.01 -1.45 -19.94
N ASP A 453 -10.78 -1.01 -18.94
CA ASP A 453 -10.90 -1.70 -17.64
C ASP A 453 -11.47 -3.11 -17.81
N ARG A 454 -12.46 -3.27 -18.68
CA ARG A 454 -13.04 -4.57 -19.00
C ARG A 454 -12.04 -5.47 -19.71
N ALA A 455 -11.38 -4.97 -20.75
CA ALA A 455 -10.33 -5.73 -21.44
C ALA A 455 -9.20 -6.15 -20.48
N LEU A 456 -8.84 -5.29 -19.54
CA LEU A 456 -7.88 -5.62 -18.47
C LEU A 456 -8.44 -6.68 -17.52
N ALA A 457 -9.69 -6.57 -17.07
CA ALA A 457 -10.32 -7.56 -16.21
C ALA A 457 -10.42 -8.93 -16.88
N ASP A 458 -10.86 -8.97 -18.13
CA ASP A 458 -10.99 -10.19 -18.94
C ASP A 458 -9.61 -10.89 -19.09
N PHE A 459 -8.54 -10.11 -19.32
CA PHE A 459 -7.18 -10.63 -19.35
C PHE A 459 -6.71 -11.17 -17.99
N LEU A 460 -6.97 -10.45 -16.90
CA LEU A 460 -6.48 -10.81 -15.56
C LEU A 460 -7.20 -12.01 -14.95
N LEU A 461 -8.46 -12.23 -15.31
CA LEU A 461 -9.29 -13.31 -14.78
C LEU A 461 -9.32 -14.55 -15.67
N ASP A 462 -8.71 -14.49 -16.86
CA ASP A 462 -8.60 -15.62 -17.80
C ASP A 462 -9.97 -16.28 -18.10
N ASP A 463 -11.01 -15.49 -18.36
CA ASP A 463 -12.34 -15.98 -18.80
C ASP A 463 -12.29 -16.65 -20.20
N SER A 464 -11.10 -16.82 -20.77
CA SER A 464 -10.84 -17.49 -22.06
C SER A 464 -10.34 -18.93 -21.91
N ALA A 465 -9.96 -19.38 -20.70
CA ALA A 465 -9.50 -20.74 -20.48
C ALA A 465 -10.71 -21.69 -20.39
N PRO A 466 -10.83 -22.70 -21.27
CA PRO A 466 -11.89 -23.69 -21.16
C PRO A 466 -11.68 -24.51 -19.89
N ASP A 467 -12.72 -24.52 -19.05
CA ASP A 467 -13.05 -25.53 -18.04
C ASP A 467 -11.85 -26.28 -17.42
N ARG A 468 -11.22 -25.69 -16.39
CA ARG A 468 -10.27 -26.41 -15.54
C ARG A 468 -11.04 -27.25 -14.52
N THR A 469 -11.71 -28.29 -15.00
CA THR A 469 -12.19 -29.41 -14.20
C THR A 469 -11.27 -30.60 -14.41
N HIS A 470 -10.35 -30.82 -13.48
CA HIS A 470 -9.71 -32.12 -13.27
C HIS A 470 -9.55 -32.41 -11.78
#